data_AF-A0A497E9K5-F1
#
_entry.id   AF-A0A497E9K5-F1
#
_cell.length_a   1.000
_cell.length_b   1.000
_cell.length_c   1.000
_cell.angle_alpha   90.00
_cell.angle_beta   90.00
_cell.angle_gamma   90.00
#
_symmetry.space_group_name_H-M   'P 1'
#
loop_
_entity.id
_entity.type
_entity.pdbx_description
1 polymer ?
#
loop_
_entity_poly.entity_id
_entity_poly.type
_entity_poly.pdbx_seq_one_letter_code
_entity_poly.pdbx_strand_id
1 'polypeptide(L)'
;PSRLRYRVTPGHVEIDLTLSSKRFSVSNCIARLYDPETSSKVIGSSMPGYHSGRFSLDGMATRVYATRLTEGVLIESPDLRLFLNPEDPHAFLEALRALGNMEIE
;
A
#
# COMPACT_ATOMS: atom_id res chain seq x y z
N PRO A 1 -4.91 9.83 -15.61
CA PRO A 1 -5.28 8.62 -14.83
C PRO A 1 -5.78 9.02 -13.43
N SER A 2 -6.97 8.55 -13.04
CA SER A 2 -7.46 8.74 -11.67
C SER A 2 -6.64 7.88 -10.70
N ARG A 3 -6.30 8.44 -9.56
CA ARG A 3 -5.56 7.76 -8.48
C ARG A 3 -6.35 6.55 -7.98
N LEU A 4 -5.65 5.51 -7.53
CA LEU A 4 -6.32 4.41 -6.81
C LEU A 4 -6.98 4.94 -5.55
N ARG A 5 -8.13 4.36 -5.20
CA ARG A 5 -8.87 4.72 -3.99
C ARG A 5 -8.61 3.69 -2.90
N TYR A 6 -8.37 4.20 -1.70
CA TYR A 6 -8.08 3.41 -0.51
C TYR A 6 -9.12 3.75 0.56
N ARG A 7 -9.65 2.73 1.23
CA ARG A 7 -10.55 2.88 2.37
C ARG A 7 -9.98 2.15 3.56
N VAL A 8 -9.75 2.88 4.64
CA VAL A 8 -9.42 2.29 5.93
C VAL A 8 -10.74 1.97 6.64
N THR A 9 -10.86 0.73 7.08
CA THR A 9 -11.98 0.22 7.87
C THR A 9 -11.42 -0.44 9.12
N PRO A 10 -12.23 -0.75 10.15
CA PRO A 10 -11.72 -1.39 11.35
C PRO A 10 -10.88 -2.65 11.06
N GLY A 11 -9.58 -2.59 11.40
CA GLY A 11 -8.59 -3.66 11.18
C GLY A 11 -8.24 -3.99 9.72
N HIS A 12 -8.75 -3.25 8.72
CA HIS A 12 -8.55 -3.59 7.32
C HIS A 12 -8.33 -2.37 6.42
N VAL A 13 -7.56 -2.58 5.35
CA VAL A 13 -7.47 -1.66 4.22
C VAL A 13 -8.12 -2.31 3.01
N GLU A 14 -9.05 -1.57 2.40
CA GLU A 14 -9.66 -1.90 1.12
C GLU A 14 -9.10 -1.02 0.01
N ILE A 15 -8.85 -1.63 -1.14
CA ILE A 15 -8.22 -1.01 -2.29
C ILE A 15 -9.15 -1.23 -3.48
N ASP A 16 -9.68 -0.16 -4.04
CA ASP A 16 -10.51 -0.21 -5.24
C ASP A 16 -9.59 -0.18 -6.47
N LEU A 17 -9.48 -1.33 -7.15
CA LEU A 17 -8.81 -1.48 -8.43
C LEU A 17 -9.81 -1.23 -9.57
N THR A 18 -9.31 -1.09 -10.80
CA THR A 18 -10.14 -0.77 -11.97
C THR A 18 -11.30 -1.75 -12.21
N LEU A 19 -11.12 -3.03 -11.87
CA LEU A 19 -12.10 -4.11 -12.13
C LEU A 19 -12.47 -4.94 -10.89
N SER A 20 -11.85 -4.68 -9.74
CA SER A 20 -12.05 -5.48 -8.53
C SER A 20 -11.64 -4.67 -7.30
N SER A 21 -11.91 -5.19 -6.11
CA SER A 21 -11.32 -4.68 -4.89
C SER A 21 -10.43 -5.72 -4.22
N LYS A 22 -9.46 -5.24 -3.44
CA LYS A 22 -8.64 -6.07 -2.56
C LYS A 22 -8.80 -5.61 -1.13
N ARG A 23 -8.81 -6.56 -0.21
CA ARG A 23 -8.89 -6.31 1.23
C ARG A 23 -7.72 -6.97 1.92
N PHE A 24 -7.05 -6.21 2.79
CA PHE A 24 -5.93 -6.68 3.59
C PHE A 24 -6.23 -6.45 5.07
N SER A 25 -6.00 -7.49 5.88
CA SER A 25 -5.93 -7.31 7.34
C SER A 25 -4.68 -6.50 7.65
N VAL A 26 -4.84 -5.45 8.44
CA VAL A 26 -3.74 -4.58 8.86
C VAL A 26 -3.59 -4.52 10.38
N SER A 27 -4.39 -5.29 11.12
CA SER A 27 -4.21 -5.44 12.57
C SER A 27 -2.80 -5.91 12.91
N ASN A 28 -2.17 -5.28 13.91
CA ASN A 28 -0.79 -5.57 14.34
C ASN A 28 0.27 -5.39 13.24
N CYS A 29 -0.02 -4.59 12.21
CA CYS A 29 0.98 -4.16 11.25
C CYS A 29 1.59 -2.82 11.70
N ILE A 30 2.79 -2.54 11.23
CA ILE A 30 3.45 -1.25 11.32
C ILE A 30 3.22 -0.51 10.02
N ALA A 31 2.89 0.78 10.06
CA ALA A 31 2.84 1.62 8.87
C ALA A 31 3.75 2.84 8.98
N ARG A 32 4.41 3.18 7.88
CA ARG A 32 5.30 4.34 7.79
C ARG A 32 5.28 4.95 6.40
N LEU A 33 5.73 6.19 6.32
CA LEU A 33 6.07 6.79 5.03
C LEU A 33 7.23 6.02 4.41
N TYR A 34 7.16 5.83 3.10
CA TYR A 34 8.15 5.04 2.39
C TYR A 34 8.28 5.50 0.94
N ASP A 35 9.52 5.73 0.52
CA ASP A 35 9.87 6.08 -0.84
C ASP A 35 10.92 5.07 -1.34
N PRO A 36 10.54 4.10 -2.19
CA PRO A 36 11.46 3.04 -2.61
C PRO A 36 12.53 3.60 -3.55
N GLU A 37 13.80 3.31 -3.28
CA GLU A 37 14.91 3.70 -4.16
C GLU A 37 14.94 2.86 -5.44
N THR A 38 14.55 1.60 -5.32
CA THR A 38 14.53 0.65 -6.43
C THR A 38 13.22 -0.11 -6.50
N SER A 39 12.73 -0.33 -7.72
CA SER A 39 11.53 -1.15 -7.94
C SER A 39 11.65 -2.01 -9.19
N SER A 40 11.24 -3.27 -9.08
CA SER A 40 11.09 -4.16 -10.23
C SER A 40 9.82 -5.00 -10.13
N LYS A 41 9.14 -5.19 -11.26
CA LYS A 41 7.91 -5.99 -11.30
C LYS A 41 8.26 -7.47 -11.30
N VAL A 42 7.65 -8.23 -10.38
CA VAL A 42 7.75 -9.70 -10.35
C VAL A 42 6.55 -10.32 -11.09
N ILE A 43 5.33 -9.97 -10.66
CA ILE A 43 4.09 -10.44 -11.31
C ILE A 43 2.98 -9.40 -11.17
N GLY A 44 2.20 -9.21 -12.24
CA GLY A 44 1.04 -8.32 -12.26
C GLY A 44 1.12 -7.26 -13.36
N SER A 45 0.47 -6.13 -13.12
CA SER A 45 0.31 -5.04 -14.08
C SER A 45 1.18 -3.85 -13.68
N SER A 46 1.87 -3.28 -14.68
CA SER A 46 2.60 -2.03 -14.56
C SER A 46 2.38 -1.24 -15.84
N MET A 47 1.58 -0.20 -15.73
CA MET A 47 1.24 0.75 -16.80
C MET A 47 1.49 2.15 -16.25
N PRO A 48 1.70 3.17 -17.10
CA PRO A 48 1.82 4.54 -16.65
C PRO A 48 0.63 4.96 -15.77
N GLY A 49 0.88 5.23 -14.49
CA GLY A 49 -0.15 5.60 -13.53
C GLY A 49 -0.93 4.41 -12.92
N TYR A 50 -0.49 3.18 -13.09
CA TYR A 50 -1.14 2.01 -12.48
C TYR A 50 -0.17 0.85 -12.28
N HIS A 51 0.05 0.49 -11.01
CA HIS A 51 0.88 -0.63 -10.59
C HIS A 51 0.07 -1.51 -9.62
N SER A 52 -0.15 -2.78 -10.00
CA SER A 52 -0.87 -3.73 -9.15
C SER A 52 -0.25 -5.12 -9.26
N GLY A 53 0.17 -5.71 -8.15
CA GLY A 53 0.71 -7.06 -8.13
C GLY A 53 1.82 -7.25 -7.10
N ARG A 54 2.76 -8.15 -7.40
CA ARG A 54 3.96 -8.39 -6.60
C ARG A 54 5.17 -7.77 -7.28
N PHE A 55 5.91 -6.99 -6.52
CA PHE A 55 7.10 -6.27 -6.95
C PHE A 55 8.23 -6.58 -5.97
N SER A 56 9.47 -6.36 -6.39
CA SER A 56 10.60 -6.22 -5.50
C SER A 56 10.81 -4.72 -5.29
N LEU A 57 10.67 -4.24 -4.05
CA LEU A 57 11.00 -2.87 -3.64
C LEU A 57 12.20 -2.96 -2.70
N ASP A 58 13.31 -2.30 -3.04
CA ASP A 58 14.57 -2.35 -2.28
C ASP A 58 15.01 -3.78 -1.91
N GLY A 59 14.91 -4.68 -2.90
CA GLY A 59 15.28 -6.09 -2.75
C GLY A 59 14.25 -6.97 -2.03
N MET A 60 13.12 -6.40 -1.56
CA MET A 60 12.14 -7.08 -0.74
C MET A 60 10.82 -7.30 -1.48
N ALA A 61 10.31 -8.53 -1.42
CA ALA A 61 9.06 -8.91 -2.06
C ALA A 61 7.86 -8.18 -1.42
N THR A 62 7.22 -7.30 -2.20
CA THR A 62 6.18 -6.39 -1.73
C THR A 62 4.93 -6.51 -2.61
N ARG A 63 3.75 -6.55 -1.98
CA ARG A 63 2.48 -6.37 -2.69
C ARG A 63 2.31 -4.87 -2.95
N VAL A 64 2.13 -4.49 -4.21
CA VAL A 64 2.02 -3.10 -4.63
C VAL A 64 0.64 -2.86 -5.21
N TYR A 65 -0.02 -1.81 -4.73
CA TYR A 65 -1.23 -1.26 -5.33
C TYR A 65 -1.16 0.26 -5.31
N ALA A 66 -0.57 0.82 -6.35
CA ALA A 66 -0.18 2.22 -6.38
C ALA A 66 -0.34 2.84 -7.78
N THR A 67 -0.59 4.14 -7.82
CA THR A 67 -0.56 4.93 -9.06
C THR A 67 0.88 5.34 -9.40
N ARG A 68 1.72 5.57 -8.40
CA ARG A 68 3.16 5.87 -8.52
C ARG A 68 3.95 5.02 -7.54
N LEU A 69 5.20 4.70 -7.87
CA LEU A 69 6.12 3.95 -7.01
C LEU A 69 7.05 4.89 -6.25
N THR A 70 6.50 5.97 -5.70
CA THR A 70 7.22 6.97 -4.91
C THR A 70 6.30 7.53 -3.82
N GLU A 71 6.85 8.13 -2.77
CA GLU A 71 6.11 8.91 -1.76
C GLU A 71 4.85 8.21 -1.25
N GLY A 72 4.99 6.95 -0.82
CA GLY A 72 3.88 6.11 -0.40
C GLY A 72 3.85 5.80 1.08
N VAL A 73 2.97 4.87 1.43
CA VAL A 73 2.86 4.26 2.74
C VAL A 73 3.19 2.78 2.60
N LEU A 74 4.13 2.32 3.41
CA LEU A 74 4.47 0.92 3.53
C LEU A 74 3.86 0.36 4.81
N ILE A 75 3.10 -0.73 4.66
CA ILE A 75 2.47 -1.47 5.74
C ILE A 75 3.17 -2.83 5.84
N GLU A 76 3.74 -3.13 7.01
CA GLU A 76 4.57 -4.31 7.24
C GLU A 76 4.14 -5.10 8.48
N SER A 77 4.17 -6.42 8.34
CA SER A 77 4.11 -7.42 9.40
C SER A 77 4.89 -8.66 8.93
N PRO A 78 5.12 -9.67 9.80
CA PRO A 78 5.85 -10.88 9.41
C PRO A 78 5.28 -11.59 8.17
N ASP A 79 3.97 -11.48 7.92
CA ASP A 79 3.27 -12.18 6.83
C ASP A 79 2.81 -11.25 5.68
N LEU A 80 2.97 -9.92 5.84
CA LEU A 80 2.47 -8.93 4.88
C LEU A 80 3.48 -7.79 4.70
N ARG A 81 3.83 -7.52 3.45
CA ARG A 81 4.48 -6.28 3.03
C ARG A 81 3.67 -5.66 1.92
N LEU A 82 3.03 -4.52 2.19
CA LEU A 82 2.07 -3.87 1.32
C LEU A 82 2.47 -2.41 1.12
N PHE A 83 2.68 -2.03 -0.14
CA PHE A 83 2.96 -0.66 -0.53
C PHE A 83 1.73 -0.05 -1.22
N LEU A 84 1.32 1.09 -0.69
CA LEU A 84 0.23 1.91 -1.20
C LEU A 84 0.77 3.31 -1.44
N ASN A 85 0.20 4.01 -2.40
CA ASN A 85 0.49 5.42 -2.59
C ASN A 85 -0.86 6.12 -2.49
N PRO A 86 -1.38 6.50 -1.30
CA PRO A 86 -2.60 7.31 -1.07
C PRO A 86 -2.35 8.80 -1.33
N GLU A 87 -3.41 9.58 -1.59
CA GLU A 87 -3.27 10.97 -2.07
C GLU A 87 -2.65 11.87 -1.02
N ASP A 88 -3.05 11.63 0.23
CA ASP A 88 -2.46 12.19 1.42
C ASP A 88 -1.93 11.03 2.30
N PRO A 89 -0.62 10.73 2.22
CA PRO A 89 0.02 9.71 3.04
C PRO A 89 -0.14 9.93 4.54
N HIS A 90 -0.12 11.19 5.00
CA HIS A 90 -0.24 11.53 6.42
C HIS A 90 -1.66 11.27 6.93
N ALA A 91 -2.67 11.76 6.22
CA ALA A 91 -4.07 11.51 6.59
C ALA A 91 -4.39 10.00 6.56
N PHE A 92 -3.78 9.26 5.63
CA PHE A 92 -3.94 7.81 5.56
C PHE A 92 -3.30 7.09 6.76
N LEU A 93 -2.09 7.48 7.17
CA LEU A 93 -1.43 6.93 8.37
C LEU A 93 -2.25 7.20 9.65
N GLU A 94 -2.77 8.42 9.81
CA GLU A 94 -3.65 8.75 10.94
C GLU A 94 -4.92 7.88 10.96
N ALA A 95 -5.52 7.62 9.79
CA ALA A 95 -6.67 6.70 9.69
C ALA A 95 -6.30 5.25 10.05
N LEU A 96 -5.11 4.77 9.63
CA LEU A 96 -4.61 3.44 10.02
C LEU A 96 -4.39 3.33 11.52
N ARG A 97 -3.86 4.38 12.16
CA ARG A 97 -3.68 4.42 13.61
C ARG A 97 -5.02 4.35 14.35
N ALA A 98 -5.99 5.14 13.90
CA ALA A 98 -7.29 5.27 14.57
C ALA A 98 -8.20 4.05 14.38
N LEU A 99 -8.17 3.40 13.21
CA LEU A 99 -9.12 2.34 12.84
C LEU A 99 -8.46 0.97 12.67
N GLY A 100 -7.17 0.92 12.31
CA GLY A 100 -6.42 -0.30 12.08
C GLY A 100 -5.87 -0.95 13.34
N ASN A 101 -5.88 -0.25 14.48
CA ASN A 101 -5.12 -0.61 15.69
C ASN A 101 -3.65 -0.91 15.35
N MET A 102 -3.02 0.01 14.62
CA MET A 102 -1.65 -0.13 14.12
C MET A 102 -0.67 0.80 14.84
N GLU A 103 0.59 0.39 14.84
CA GLU A 103 1.71 1.24 15.23
C GLU A 103 2.19 2.05 14.00
N ILE A 104 2.46 3.34 14.20
CA ILE A 104 2.97 4.25 13.17
C ILE A 104 4.40 4.62 13.54
N GLU A 105 5.34 4.43 12.61
CA GLU A 105 6.75 4.82 12.74
C GLU A 105 7.11 6.03 11.86
#